data_AF-A0A9D5D7T5-F1
#
_entry.id   AF-A0A9D5D7T5-F1
#
_cell.length_a   1.000
_cell.length_b   1.000
_cell.length_c   1.000
_cell.angle_alpha   90.00
_cell.angle_beta   90.00
_cell.angle_gamma   90.00
#
_symmetry.space_group_name_H-M   'P 1'
#
loop_
_entity.id
_entity.type
_entity.pdbx_description
1 polymer ?
#
loop_
_entity_poly.entity_id
_entity_poly.type
_entity_poly.pdbx_seq_one_letter_code
_entity_poly.pdbx_strand_id
1 'polypeptide(L)'
;MLPRFLFLCLLVWGYFGTLHCQAQPLVLSEVDALKIIGGKLGKQWDFTVDPCSRTSGWVDPNSNKDFAVNVSACNDTSCHVISILLKGQSLKGSLPDEFFNLTSLQVMNYLNGTIPVAWASLTLTNLSLLGNRISGKIPKELGHITTLQELVLQDK
;
A
#
# COMPACT_ATOMS: atom_id res chain seq x y z
N MET A 1 -45.15 34.09 -43.45
CA MET A 1 -43.77 34.59 -43.28
C MET A 1 -43.23 34.05 -41.97
N LEU A 2 -42.29 33.11 -42.04
CA LEU A 2 -41.27 32.81 -41.00
C LEU A 2 -39.99 33.60 -41.38
N PRO A 3 -38.89 33.71 -40.59
CA PRO A 3 -38.54 32.92 -39.39
C PRO A 3 -37.84 33.69 -38.24
N ARG A 4 -37.73 33.08 -37.05
CA ARG A 4 -36.43 32.68 -36.44
C ARG A 4 -36.61 32.06 -35.05
N PHE A 5 -36.27 30.78 -35.02
CA PHE A 5 -35.90 29.93 -33.89
C PHE A 5 -35.30 30.66 -32.68
N LEU A 6 -35.78 30.32 -31.49
CA LEU A 6 -34.94 30.15 -30.31
C LEU A 6 -35.52 29.02 -29.44
N PHE A 7 -34.98 27.84 -29.70
CA PHE A 7 -34.99 26.66 -28.84
C PHE A 7 -34.44 27.09 -27.47
N LEU A 8 -35.29 27.21 -26.45
CA LEU A 8 -34.81 27.14 -25.07
C LEU A 8 -34.71 25.65 -24.72
N CYS A 9 -33.58 25.08 -25.13
CA CYS A 9 -33.15 23.75 -24.75
C CYS A 9 -33.24 23.60 -23.22
N LEU A 10 -33.96 22.56 -22.81
CA LEU A 10 -33.88 21.96 -21.49
C LEU A 10 -32.42 21.53 -21.25
N LEU A 11 -31.58 22.42 -20.73
CA LEU A 11 -30.33 22.01 -20.09
C LEU A 11 -30.65 21.63 -18.65
N VAL A 12 -31.43 20.56 -18.50
CA VAL A 12 -31.16 19.59 -17.44
C VAL A 12 -29.84 18.95 -17.85
N TRP A 13 -28.73 19.67 -17.63
CA TRP A 13 -27.43 19.05 -17.77
C TRP A 13 -27.35 17.97 -16.71
N GLY A 14 -27.26 16.75 -17.22
CA GLY A 14 -27.55 15.54 -16.49
C GLY A 14 -26.75 15.50 -15.20
N TYR A 15 -27.48 15.14 -14.14
CA TYR A 15 -26.97 14.22 -13.16
C TYR A 15 -26.57 12.92 -13.86
N PHE A 16 -25.41 12.91 -14.49
CA PHE A 16 -24.61 11.71 -14.65
C PHE A 16 -23.25 12.04 -14.10
N GLY A 17 -23.11 11.78 -12.80
CA GLY A 17 -21.82 11.75 -12.16
C GLY A 17 -20.94 10.78 -12.92
N THR A 18 -20.02 11.29 -13.72
CA THR A 18 -18.77 10.58 -13.85
C THR A 18 -18.02 10.88 -12.55
N LEU A 19 -18.04 9.94 -11.61
CA LEU A 19 -17.01 9.84 -10.59
C LEU A 19 -15.68 9.55 -11.32
N HIS A 20 -15.14 10.57 -11.99
CA HIS A 20 -13.75 10.58 -12.39
C HIS A 20 -12.98 10.84 -11.11
N CYS A 21 -12.40 9.78 -10.55
CA CYS A 21 -11.35 9.94 -9.57
C CYS A 21 -10.22 10.70 -10.27
N GLN A 22 -10.03 11.96 -9.90
CA GLN A 22 -8.78 12.62 -10.20
C GLN A 22 -7.73 11.84 -9.40
N ALA A 23 -6.90 11.04 -10.08
CA ALA A 23 -5.87 10.23 -9.42
C ALA A 23 -5.03 11.16 -8.55
N GLN A 24 -5.19 11.05 -7.23
CA GLN A 24 -4.40 11.83 -6.29
C GLN A 24 -3.07 11.12 -6.04
N PRO A 25 -1.98 11.87 -5.87
CA PRO A 25 -0.70 11.27 -5.61
C PRO A 25 -0.69 10.54 -4.26
N LEU A 26 0.23 9.58 -4.12
CA LEU A 26 0.48 8.93 -2.83
C LEU A 26 0.82 9.99 -1.77
N VAL A 27 0.26 9.85 -0.56
CA VAL A 27 0.51 10.79 0.52
C VAL A 27 2.03 10.92 0.80
N LEU A 28 2.53 12.15 0.90
CA LEU A 28 3.96 12.45 1.00
C LEU A 28 4.65 11.73 2.17
N SER A 29 3.98 11.59 3.31
CA SER A 29 4.53 10.88 4.47
C SER A 29 4.76 9.40 4.19
N GLU A 30 3.91 8.77 3.38
CA GLU A 30 4.07 7.39 2.96
C GLU A 30 5.19 7.25 1.92
N VAL A 31 5.30 8.22 1.00
CA VAL A 31 6.44 8.29 0.05
C VAL A 31 7.78 8.34 0.80
N ASP A 32 7.88 9.18 1.83
CA ASP A 32 9.11 9.32 2.61
C ASP A 32 9.39 8.08 3.47
N ALA A 33 8.37 7.49 4.08
CA ALA A 33 8.50 6.21 4.77
C ALA A 33 9.02 5.12 3.84
N LEU A 34 8.48 5.04 2.63
CA LEU A 34 8.87 4.06 1.63
C LEU A 34 10.32 4.28 1.15
N LYS A 35 10.80 5.52 0.98
CA LYS A 35 12.21 5.77 0.67
C LYS A 35 13.13 5.19 1.74
N ILE A 36 12.77 5.38 3.01
CA ILE A 36 13.56 4.86 4.15
C ILE A 36 13.50 3.33 4.19
N ILE A 37 12.31 2.74 4.05
CA ILE A 37 12.12 1.29 4.03
C ILE A 37 12.93 0.69 2.87
N GLY A 38 12.79 1.21 1.65
CA GLY A 38 13.55 0.78 0.48
C GLY A 38 15.06 0.82 0.74
N GLY A 39 15.58 1.93 1.26
CA GLY A 39 16.99 2.07 1.63
C GLY A 39 17.47 1.02 2.64
N LYS A 40 16.71 0.79 3.73
CA LYS A 40 17.03 -0.21 4.76
C LYS A 40 16.96 -1.65 4.23
N LEU A 41 16.05 -1.91 3.28
CA LEU A 41 15.90 -3.21 2.64
C LEU A 41 16.87 -3.41 1.46
N GLY A 42 17.72 -2.41 1.14
CA GLY A 42 18.63 -2.45 0.00
C GLY A 42 17.90 -2.48 -1.35
N LYS A 43 16.75 -1.81 -1.43
CA LYS A 43 15.89 -1.71 -2.62
C LYS A 43 15.95 -0.31 -3.22
N GLN A 44 15.98 -0.25 -4.54
CA GLN A 44 15.92 0.98 -5.31
C GLN A 44 14.56 1.05 -5.98
N TRP A 45 13.55 1.53 -5.25
CA TRP A 45 12.22 1.73 -5.82
C TRP A 45 12.20 2.95 -6.71
N ASP A 46 11.49 2.85 -7.84
CA ASP A 46 11.33 3.96 -8.76
C ASP A 46 10.24 4.92 -8.24
N PHE A 47 10.66 5.96 -7.54
CA PHE A 47 9.77 7.03 -7.06
C PHE A 47 9.49 8.10 -8.13
N THR A 48 9.93 7.90 -9.37
CA THR A 48 9.53 8.78 -10.49
C THR A 48 8.13 8.44 -11.01
N VAL A 49 7.65 7.23 -10.70
CA VAL A 49 6.30 6.76 -11.01
C VAL A 49 5.45 6.78 -9.75
N ASP A 50 4.27 7.39 -9.84
CA ASP A 50 3.31 7.39 -8.74
C ASP A 50 2.43 6.12 -8.80
N PRO A 51 2.42 5.28 -7.75
CA PRO A 51 1.63 4.04 -7.73
C PRO A 51 0.11 4.28 -7.80
N CYS A 52 -0.37 5.48 -7.45
CA CYS A 52 -1.77 5.87 -7.52
C CYS A 52 -2.19 6.35 -8.92
N SER A 53 -1.24 6.61 -9.82
CA SER A 53 -1.50 7.11 -11.18
C SER A 53 -1.93 6.01 -12.17
N ARG A 54 -2.10 4.75 -11.72
CA ARG A 54 -2.46 3.56 -12.54
C ARG A 54 -1.49 3.22 -13.68
N THR A 55 -0.45 4.02 -13.88
CA THR A 55 0.74 3.68 -14.66
C THR A 55 1.61 2.81 -13.77
N SER A 56 1.66 1.52 -14.05
CA SER A 56 2.38 0.49 -13.28
C SER A 56 3.76 0.95 -12.81
N GLY A 57 3.91 1.24 -11.52
CA GLY A 57 5.19 1.66 -10.93
C GLY A 57 5.82 0.57 -10.07
N TRP A 58 5.07 -0.01 -9.14
CA TRP A 58 5.62 -0.90 -8.09
C TRP A 58 5.01 -2.30 -8.09
N VAL A 59 4.37 -2.71 -9.18
CA VAL A 59 3.98 -4.10 -9.43
C VAL A 59 4.73 -4.52 -10.68
N ASP A 60 5.78 -5.32 -10.54
CA ASP A 60 6.27 -6.13 -11.66
C ASP A 60 5.40 -7.39 -11.68
N PRO A 61 4.62 -7.69 -12.72
CA PRO A 61 3.83 -8.92 -12.80
C PRO A 61 4.65 -10.13 -13.29
N ASN A 62 5.92 -9.92 -13.69
CA ASN A 62 6.76 -10.93 -14.32
C ASN A 62 7.99 -11.33 -13.49
N SER A 63 8.25 -10.74 -12.33
CA SER A 63 9.40 -11.13 -11.51
C SER A 63 9.01 -12.19 -10.49
N ASN A 64 9.68 -13.34 -10.53
CA ASN A 64 9.54 -14.36 -9.48
C ASN A 64 10.06 -13.90 -8.09
N LYS A 65 10.39 -12.60 -7.93
CA LYS A 65 10.94 -11.91 -6.77
C LYS A 65 10.21 -10.57 -6.55
N ASP A 66 8.87 -10.54 -6.60
CA ASP A 66 8.18 -9.26 -6.57
C ASP A 66 8.08 -8.64 -5.17
N PHE A 67 8.59 -7.41 -5.11
CA PHE A 67 8.04 -6.38 -4.26
C PHE A 67 6.80 -5.84 -4.95
N ALA A 68 5.63 -5.93 -4.32
CA ALA A 68 4.41 -5.35 -4.83
C ALA A 68 3.75 -4.48 -3.76
N VAL A 69 3.45 -3.24 -4.12
CA VAL A 69 2.71 -2.30 -3.29
C VAL A 69 1.35 -2.08 -3.92
N ASN A 70 0.30 -2.43 -3.20
CA ASN A 70 -1.05 -2.04 -3.59
C ASN A 70 -1.46 -0.82 -2.78
N VAL A 71 -2.12 0.11 -3.47
CA VAL A 71 -2.61 1.36 -2.91
C VAL A 71 -4.14 1.40 -2.96
N SER A 72 -4.78 2.17 -2.07
CA SER A 72 -6.22 2.44 -2.12
C SER A 72 -6.52 3.31 -3.34
N ALA A 73 -6.89 2.67 -4.45
CA ALA A 73 -7.39 3.39 -5.61
C ALA A 73 -8.83 3.88 -5.32
N CYS A 74 -8.97 5.17 -5.02
CA CYS A 74 -10.18 5.97 -5.24
C CYS A 74 -11.46 5.58 -4.47
N ASN A 75 -11.37 5.27 -3.17
CA ASN A 75 -12.56 5.23 -2.30
C ASN A 75 -12.59 6.34 -1.22
N ASP A 76 -11.47 7.01 -0.97
CA ASP A 76 -11.34 8.13 -0.04
C ASP A 76 -10.57 9.27 -0.70
N THR A 77 -10.68 10.48 -0.16
CA THR A 77 -10.10 11.72 -0.67
C THR A 77 -8.57 11.73 -0.78
N SER A 78 -7.86 10.64 -0.48
CA SER A 78 -6.41 10.49 -0.49
C SER A 78 -6.00 9.06 -0.85
N CYS A 79 -4.87 8.90 -1.55
CA CYS A 79 -4.32 7.59 -1.91
C CYS A 79 -3.33 7.11 -0.85
N HIS A 80 -3.52 5.89 -0.36
CA HIS A 80 -2.71 5.31 0.71
C HIS A 80 -2.16 3.93 0.34
N VAL A 81 -1.02 3.56 0.90
CA VAL A 81 -0.52 2.18 0.87
C VAL A 81 -1.42 1.29 1.72
N ILE A 82 -1.99 0.24 1.12
CA ILE A 82 -2.85 -0.74 1.81
C ILE A 82 -2.23 -2.13 1.90
N SER A 83 -1.31 -2.47 0.99
CA SER A 83 -0.65 -3.78 0.99
C SER A 83 0.79 -3.68 0.55
N ILE A 84 1.66 -4.41 1.24
CA ILE A 84 3.06 -4.63 0.84
C ILE A 84 3.36 -6.13 0.77
N LEU A 85 3.86 -6.58 -0.37
CA LEU A 85 4.33 -7.94 -0.61
C LEU A 85 5.84 -7.89 -0.83
N LEU A 86 6.61 -8.69 -0.10
CA LEU A 86 8.09 -8.74 -0.20
C LEU A 86 8.60 -10.14 -0.59
N LYS A 87 7.94 -10.76 -1.58
CA LYS A 87 8.21 -12.16 -1.95
C LYS A 87 9.63 -12.34 -2.49
N GLY A 88 10.34 -13.35 -1.98
CA GLY A 88 11.66 -13.72 -2.48
C GLY A 88 12.76 -12.66 -2.28
N GLN A 89 12.54 -11.65 -1.43
CA GLN A 89 13.47 -10.52 -1.30
C GLN A 89 14.74 -10.80 -0.49
N SER A 90 14.86 -11.99 0.12
CA SER A 90 16.03 -12.41 0.93
C SER A 90 16.51 -11.33 1.90
N LEU A 91 15.56 -10.64 2.56
CA LEU A 91 15.86 -9.56 3.49
C LEU A 91 16.65 -10.12 4.69
N LYS A 92 17.72 -9.42 5.09
CA LYS A 92 18.55 -9.78 6.25
C LYS A 92 18.46 -8.67 7.28
N GLY A 93 18.54 -9.02 8.57
CA GLY A 93 18.46 -8.06 9.67
C GLY A 93 17.04 -7.85 10.19
N SER A 94 16.80 -6.72 10.86
CA SER A 94 15.47 -6.36 11.35
C SER A 94 14.65 -5.69 10.26
N LEU A 95 13.35 -5.97 10.25
CA LEU A 95 12.43 -5.22 9.42
C LEU A 95 12.38 -3.75 9.93
N PRO A 96 12.31 -2.76 9.02
CA PRO A 96 12.22 -1.34 9.36
C PRO A 96 11.09 -1.00 10.33
N ASP A 97 11.34 -0.08 11.26
CA ASP A 97 10.29 0.45 12.12
C ASP A 97 9.28 1.26 11.28
N GLU A 98 9.78 1.99 10.27
CA GLU A 98 9.06 2.96 9.44
C GLU A 98 7.82 2.41 8.72
N PHE A 99 7.61 1.09 8.69
CA PHE A 99 6.32 0.52 8.31
C PHE A 99 5.17 1.09 9.16
N PHE A 100 5.43 1.51 10.42
CA PHE A 100 4.43 2.16 11.28
C PHE A 100 3.87 3.47 10.69
N ASN A 101 4.59 4.13 9.77
CA ASN A 101 4.13 5.35 9.09
C ASN A 101 3.09 5.07 7.99
N LEU A 102 2.88 3.81 7.63
CA LEU A 102 1.90 3.40 6.62
C LEU A 102 0.58 3.09 7.33
N THR A 103 -0.13 4.13 7.75
CA THR A 103 -1.27 4.02 8.67
C THR A 103 -2.47 3.28 8.09
N SER A 104 -2.58 3.22 6.76
CA SER A 104 -3.63 2.48 6.06
C SER A 104 -3.22 1.07 5.66
N LEU A 105 -2.01 0.63 6.06
CA LEU A 105 -1.51 -0.69 5.73
C LEU A 105 -2.35 -1.75 6.43
N GLN A 106 -2.97 -2.62 5.63
CA GLN A 106 -3.84 -3.70 6.11
C GLN A 106 -3.17 -5.06 5.95
N VAL A 107 -2.34 -5.20 4.91
CA VAL A 107 -1.77 -6.49 4.50
C VAL A 107 -0.26 -6.39 4.36
N MET A 108 0.46 -7.25 5.08
CA MET A 108 1.90 -7.45 4.91
C MET A 108 2.19 -8.93 4.71
N ASN A 109 2.84 -9.27 3.59
CA ASN A 109 3.20 -10.66 3.29
C ASN A 109 4.69 -10.82 2.93
N TYR A 110 5.21 -12.02 3.17
CA TYR A 110 6.53 -12.47 2.72
C TYR A 110 7.72 -11.71 3.33
N LEU A 111 7.66 -11.41 4.63
CA LEU A 111 8.68 -10.65 5.35
C LEU A 111 9.78 -11.54 5.97
N ASN A 112 11.06 -11.24 5.71
CA ASN A 112 12.21 -11.90 6.35
C ASN A 112 12.88 -10.97 7.39
N GLY A 113 13.36 -11.52 8.51
CA GLY A 113 14.09 -10.77 9.55
C GLY A 113 13.54 -10.94 10.96
N THR A 114 13.94 -10.04 11.87
CA THR A 114 13.27 -9.86 13.18
C THR A 114 12.10 -8.88 13.04
N ILE A 115 11.00 -9.15 13.75
CA ILE A 115 9.84 -8.24 13.82
C ILE A 115 10.12 -7.17 14.88
N PRO A 116 10.05 -5.87 14.54
CA PRO A 116 10.26 -4.82 15.53
C PRO A 116 9.04 -4.61 16.43
N VAL A 117 9.28 -4.16 17.66
CA VAL A 117 8.22 -3.84 18.64
C VAL A 117 7.34 -2.69 18.14
N ALA A 118 7.89 -1.77 17.34
CA ALA A 118 7.16 -0.61 16.81
C ALA A 118 5.92 -1.00 15.99
N TRP A 119 5.88 -2.19 15.41
CA TRP A 119 4.72 -2.66 14.65
C TRP A 119 3.47 -2.90 15.50
N ALA A 120 3.61 -2.94 16.82
CA ALA A 120 2.48 -3.01 17.75
C ALA A 120 1.52 -1.81 17.65
N SER A 121 1.94 -0.70 17.03
CA SER A 121 1.09 0.47 16.78
C SER A 121 0.36 0.44 15.43
N LEU A 122 0.63 -0.55 14.57
CA LEU A 122 -0.04 -0.69 13.29
C LEU A 122 -1.49 -1.13 13.47
N THR A 123 -2.33 -0.82 12.48
CA THR A 123 -3.70 -1.30 12.36
C THR A 123 -3.85 -2.33 11.23
N LEU A 124 -3.06 -3.42 11.31
CA LEU A 124 -3.04 -4.49 10.31
C LEU A 124 -4.25 -5.42 10.46
N THR A 125 -4.79 -5.88 9.34
CA THR A 125 -5.81 -6.94 9.31
C THR A 125 -5.19 -8.32 9.07
N ASN A 126 -4.20 -8.39 8.17
CA ASN A 126 -3.51 -9.64 7.82
C ASN A 126 -1.99 -9.44 7.86
N LEU A 127 -1.32 -10.28 8.65
CA LEU A 127 0.14 -10.35 8.71
C LEU A 127 0.57 -11.78 8.36
N SER A 128 1.10 -11.98 7.14
CA SER A 128 1.69 -13.26 6.75
C SER A 128 3.20 -13.19 6.73
N LEU A 129 3.79 -14.04 7.55
CA LEU A 129 5.22 -14.25 7.63
C LEU A 129 5.62 -15.56 6.93
N LEU A 130 4.71 -16.15 6.16
CA LEU A 130 4.89 -17.39 5.42
C LEU A 130 5.94 -17.26 4.31
N GLY A 131 6.75 -18.31 4.13
CA GLY A 131 7.80 -18.38 3.12
C GLY A 131 9.10 -17.69 3.52
N ASN A 132 9.29 -17.36 4.81
CA ASN A 132 10.40 -16.56 5.28
C ASN A 132 11.22 -17.22 6.37
N ARG A 133 12.47 -16.77 6.50
CA ARG A 133 13.39 -17.07 7.60
C ARG A 133 13.24 -15.99 8.66
N ILE A 134 12.10 -15.94 9.34
CA ILE A 134 12.01 -15.11 10.55
C ILE A 134 13.06 -15.60 11.54
N SER A 135 13.76 -14.63 12.13
CA SER A 135 14.81 -14.88 13.11
C SER A 135 14.49 -14.08 14.37
N GLY A 136 14.96 -14.55 15.52
CA GLY A 136 14.65 -13.93 16.81
C GLY A 136 13.24 -14.25 17.31
N LYS A 137 12.83 -13.57 18.38
CA LYS A 137 11.54 -13.78 19.04
C LYS A 137 10.46 -12.95 18.35
N ILE A 138 9.25 -13.49 18.28
CA ILE A 138 8.05 -12.73 17.95
C ILE A 138 7.74 -11.81 19.16
N PRO A 139 7.67 -10.49 18.98
CA PRO A 139 7.32 -9.56 20.06
C PRO A 139 5.93 -9.87 20.60
N LYS A 140 5.79 -9.94 21.93
CA LYS A 140 4.47 -10.12 22.56
C LYS A 140 3.55 -8.93 22.30
N GLU A 141 4.15 -7.77 22.01
CA GLU A 141 3.49 -6.51 21.71
C GLU A 141 2.68 -6.57 20.41
N LEU A 142 2.92 -7.55 19.53
CA LEU A 142 2.01 -7.80 18.39
C LEU A 142 0.57 -8.10 18.84
N GLY A 143 0.38 -8.57 20.09
CA GLY A 143 -0.94 -8.73 20.69
C GLY A 143 -1.70 -7.42 20.92
N HIS A 144 -1.04 -6.26 20.79
CA HIS A 144 -1.70 -4.94 20.86
C HIS A 144 -2.38 -4.54 19.54
N ILE A 145 -2.11 -5.25 18.44
CA ILE A 145 -2.75 -5.02 17.14
C ILE A 145 -4.16 -5.63 17.19
N THR A 146 -5.10 -4.92 17.81
CA THR A 146 -6.49 -5.40 18.02
C THR A 146 -7.29 -5.57 16.72
N THR A 147 -6.78 -5.03 15.61
CA THR A 147 -7.37 -5.14 14.27
C THR A 147 -6.92 -6.40 13.52
N LEU A 148 -5.93 -7.14 14.04
CA LEU A 148 -5.36 -8.31 13.38
C LEU A 148 -6.34 -9.47 13.39
N GLN A 149 -6.77 -9.90 12.21
CA GLN A 149 -7.67 -11.03 12.01
C GLN A 149 -6.89 -12.31 11.67
N GLU A 150 -5.80 -12.16 10.94
CA GLU A 150 -4.98 -13.29 10.49
C GLU A 150 -3.49 -13.04 10.77
N LEU A 151 -2.88 -13.95 11.53
CA LEU A 151 -1.44 -14.02 11.74
C LEU A 151 -0.93 -15.37 11.26
N VAL A 152 -0.23 -15.39 10.13
CA VAL A 152 0.38 -16.61 9.60
C VAL A 152 1.86 -16.61 9.93
N LEU A 153 2.29 -17.56 10.75
CA LEU A 153 3.68 -17.79 11.11
C LEU A 153 4.16 -19.08 10.45
N GLN A 154 5.38 -19.08 9.94
CA GLN A 154 6.06 -20.31 9.56
C GLN A 154 7.19 -20.56 10.54
N ASP A 155 7.06 -21.62 11.34
CA ASP A 155 8.17 -22.13 12.14
C ASP A 155 9.15 -22.89 11.23
N LYS A 156 10.42 -22.89 11.61
CA LYS A 156 11.46 -23.64 10.88
C LYS A 156 11.47 -25.11 11.24
#